data_AF-A0A7Z0SB98-F1
#
_entry.id   AF-A0A7Z0SB98-F1
#
_cell.length_a   1.000
_cell.length_b   1.000
_cell.length_c   1.000
_cell.angle_alpha   90.00
_cell.angle_beta   90.00
_cell.angle_gamma   90.00
#
_symmetry.space_group_name_H-M   'P 1'
#
loop_
_entity.id
_entity.type
_entity.pdbx_description
1 polymer ?
#
loop_
_entity_poly.entity_id
_entity_poly.type
_entity_poly.pdbx_seq_one_letter_code
_entity_poly.pdbx_strand_id
1 'polypeptide(L)'
;MPESSYHHPLFGEVRFSTKHEDRWVRGDRIMFISGFNEQDVPLLFVPQLLNIPGTKEGEIRFHVRGHAQLLAAFAMIESEGLLRHVKTCAGTWNKRLRKPTSGATSKLPSNHAFGIAIDLNEEDPGFGDSVAPVAPIFESFGFTWGEAFNDPMHFEIRQFLP
;
A
#
# COMPACT_ATOMS: atom_id res chain seq x y z
N MET A 1 -2.47 -20.21 -16.72
CA MET A 1 -2.52 -18.92 -16.00
C MET A 1 -2.04 -17.83 -16.95
N PRO A 2 -2.65 -16.62 -17.10
CA PRO A 2 -1.97 -15.56 -17.81
C PRO A 2 -0.79 -15.19 -16.93
N GLU A 3 0.37 -15.67 -17.36
CA GLU A 3 1.64 -15.27 -16.79
C GLU A 3 2.07 -13.97 -17.45
N SER A 4 2.63 -13.08 -16.65
CA SER A 4 3.20 -11.84 -17.14
C SER A 4 4.42 -11.48 -16.32
N SER A 5 5.26 -10.62 -16.88
CA SER A 5 6.30 -9.91 -16.17
C SER A 5 5.91 -8.45 -15.93
N TYR A 6 6.54 -7.84 -14.93
CA TYR A 6 6.46 -6.42 -14.63
C TYR A 6 7.84 -5.97 -14.13
N HIS A 7 8.40 -4.90 -14.70
CA HIS A 7 9.60 -4.28 -14.16
C HIS A 7 9.20 -3.25 -13.09
N HIS A 8 9.13 -3.69 -11.83
CA HIS A 8 8.75 -2.85 -10.70
C HIS A 8 9.91 -1.90 -10.33
N PRO A 9 9.67 -0.59 -10.14
CA PRO A 9 10.73 0.39 -9.87
C PRO A 9 11.59 0.07 -8.65
N LEU A 10 11.01 -0.57 -7.62
CA LEU A 10 11.72 -0.96 -6.38
C LEU A 10 12.25 -2.40 -6.30
N PHE A 11 11.75 -3.30 -7.15
CA PHE A 11 12.02 -4.74 -7.05
C PHE A 11 12.62 -5.32 -8.34
N GLY A 12 12.75 -4.52 -9.40
CA GLY A 12 13.21 -4.99 -10.70
C GLY A 12 12.18 -5.88 -11.39
N GLU A 13 12.65 -6.84 -12.18
CA GLU A 13 11.77 -7.75 -12.91
C GLU A 13 11.08 -8.75 -11.97
N VAL A 14 9.76 -8.72 -11.94
CA VAL A 14 8.92 -9.68 -11.23
C VAL A 14 8.06 -10.44 -12.21
N ARG A 15 7.87 -11.74 -11.98
CA ARG A 15 6.95 -12.60 -12.73
C ARG A 15 5.80 -13.01 -11.83
N PHE A 16 4.60 -13.02 -12.39
CA PHE A 16 3.40 -13.40 -11.66
C PHE A 16 2.39 -14.08 -12.59
N SER A 17 1.48 -14.83 -11.99
CA SER A 17 0.27 -15.37 -12.60
C SER A 17 -0.98 -14.73 -11.99
N THR A 18 -2.09 -14.73 -12.71
CA THR A 18 -3.40 -14.38 -12.14
C THR A 18 -4.24 -15.63 -11.88
N LYS A 19 -5.28 -15.50 -11.05
CA LYS A 19 -6.21 -16.59 -10.71
C LYS A 19 -6.97 -17.10 -11.94
N HIS A 20 -7.41 -16.24 -12.84
CA HIS A 20 -8.15 -16.64 -14.05
C HIS A 20 -7.21 -16.86 -15.21
N GLU A 21 -7.15 -18.09 -15.73
CA GLU A 21 -6.11 -18.52 -16.66
C GLU A 21 -6.28 -18.08 -18.12
N ASP A 22 -7.51 -17.80 -18.51
CA ASP A 22 -7.96 -17.60 -19.88
C ASP A 22 -8.19 -16.12 -20.23
N ARG A 23 -8.24 -15.24 -19.22
CA ARG A 23 -8.64 -13.84 -19.39
C ARG A 23 -8.12 -12.93 -18.30
N TRP A 24 -8.01 -11.65 -18.63
CA TRP A 24 -7.70 -10.59 -17.66
C TRP A 24 -8.97 -10.14 -16.94
N VAL A 25 -9.00 -10.31 -15.61
CA VAL A 25 -10.10 -9.85 -14.76
C VAL A 25 -9.65 -8.61 -13.97
N ARG A 26 -10.51 -7.60 -13.88
CA ARG A 26 -10.20 -6.35 -13.15
C ARG A 26 -9.92 -6.66 -11.68
N GLY A 27 -8.70 -6.36 -11.23
CA GLY A 27 -8.27 -6.60 -9.86
C GLY A 27 -8.17 -8.08 -9.49
N ASP A 28 -7.89 -8.94 -10.47
CA ASP A 28 -7.71 -10.36 -10.24
C ASP A 28 -6.61 -10.63 -9.20
N ARG A 29 -6.77 -11.72 -8.44
CA ARG A 29 -5.73 -12.14 -7.50
C ARG A 29 -4.50 -12.57 -8.28
N ILE A 30 -3.32 -12.23 -7.77
CA ILE A 30 -2.03 -12.64 -8.35
C ILE A 30 -1.26 -13.56 -7.41
N MET A 31 -0.38 -14.36 -8.00
CA MET A 31 0.62 -15.18 -7.33
C MET A 31 1.99 -14.87 -7.94
N PHE A 32 2.97 -14.53 -7.10
CA PHE A 32 4.34 -14.30 -7.58
C PHE A 32 5.02 -15.63 -7.93
N ILE A 33 5.72 -15.64 -9.07
CA ILE A 33 6.49 -16.78 -9.57
C ILE A 33 7.98 -16.55 -9.29
N SER A 34 8.48 -15.34 -9.54
CA SER A 34 9.88 -14.95 -9.29
C SER A 34 10.04 -13.44 -9.16
N GLY A 35 11.18 -12.99 -8.63
CA GLY A 35 11.55 -11.57 -8.51
C GLY A 35 10.99 -10.85 -7.28
N PHE A 36 10.09 -11.49 -6.53
CA PHE A 36 9.58 -10.96 -5.26
C PHE A 36 9.38 -12.11 -4.26
N ASN A 37 9.85 -11.91 -3.03
CA ASN A 37 9.72 -12.86 -1.95
C ASN A 37 8.61 -12.41 -0.99
N GLU A 38 7.51 -13.15 -0.94
CA GLU A 38 6.38 -12.82 -0.06
C GLU A 38 6.71 -12.95 1.43
N GLN A 39 7.76 -13.68 1.81
CA GLN A 39 8.20 -13.75 3.21
C GLN A 39 8.80 -12.41 3.69
N ASP A 40 9.17 -11.51 2.76
CA ASP A 40 9.65 -10.17 3.08
C ASP A 40 8.51 -9.21 3.44
N VAL A 41 7.26 -9.69 3.56
CA VAL A 41 6.09 -8.93 4.03
C VAL A 41 5.52 -9.51 5.34
N PRO A 42 6.32 -9.53 6.43
CA PRO A 42 5.86 -10.03 7.72
C PRO A 42 4.84 -9.08 8.38
N LEU A 43 4.29 -9.53 9.51
CA LEU A 43 3.54 -8.63 10.39
C LEU A 43 4.49 -7.62 11.02
N LEU A 44 4.06 -6.36 11.05
CA LEU A 44 4.70 -5.23 11.68
C LEU A 44 3.69 -4.64 12.68
N PHE A 45 4.13 -4.47 13.93
CA PHE A 45 3.35 -3.76 14.92
C PHE A 45 3.63 -2.26 14.81
N VAL A 46 2.57 -1.46 14.60
CA VAL A 46 2.62 0.00 14.58
C VAL A 46 1.80 0.53 15.77
N PRO A 47 2.44 1.04 16.84
CA PRO A 47 1.75 1.44 18.07
C PRO A 47 0.61 2.43 17.85
N GLN A 48 0.79 3.38 16.93
CA GLN A 48 -0.18 4.42 16.59
C GLN A 48 -1.46 3.85 15.95
N LEU A 49 -1.42 2.61 15.47
CA LEU A 49 -2.55 1.94 14.87
C LEU A 49 -3.30 1.00 15.84
N LEU A 50 -2.89 0.89 17.10
CA LEU A 50 -3.43 -0.08 18.08
C LEU A 50 -4.97 -0.09 18.15
N ASN A 51 -5.58 1.10 18.13
CA ASN A 51 -7.03 1.28 18.22
C ASN A 51 -7.68 1.72 16.90
N ILE A 52 -6.95 1.60 15.79
CA ILE A 52 -7.44 2.00 14.47
C ILE A 52 -8.16 0.81 13.81
N PRO A 53 -9.47 0.92 13.53
CA PRO A 53 -10.23 -0.10 12.82
C PRO A 53 -9.58 -0.50 11.49
N GLY A 54 -9.69 -1.80 11.19
CA GLY A 54 -9.09 -2.41 9.99
C GLY A 54 -7.65 -2.89 10.17
N THR A 55 -7.03 -2.61 11.33
CA THR A 55 -5.81 -3.30 11.78
C THR A 55 -6.14 -4.42 12.76
N LYS A 56 -5.19 -5.33 12.98
CA LYS A 56 -5.27 -6.35 14.02
C LYS A 56 -4.51 -5.85 15.25
N GLU A 57 -5.13 -4.97 16.02
CA GLU A 57 -4.52 -4.36 17.22
C GLU A 57 -3.19 -3.64 16.88
N GLY A 58 -3.17 -2.88 15.79
CA GLY A 58 -1.97 -2.20 15.30
C GLY A 58 -1.01 -3.08 14.50
N GLU A 59 -1.28 -4.38 14.36
CA GLU A 59 -0.53 -5.25 13.44
C GLU A 59 -1.02 -5.09 12.00
N ILE A 60 -0.09 -4.83 11.09
CA ILE A 60 -0.30 -4.78 9.62
C ILE A 60 0.80 -5.54 8.91
N ARG A 61 0.57 -5.97 7.66
CA ARG A 61 1.61 -6.65 6.87
C ARG A 61 2.32 -5.66 5.97
N PHE A 62 3.63 -5.50 6.13
CA PHE A 62 4.37 -4.50 5.39
C PHE A 62 5.76 -5.01 5.02
N HIS A 63 6.31 -4.55 3.90
CA HIS A 63 7.58 -5.02 3.39
C HIS A 63 8.71 -4.62 4.35
N VAL A 64 9.62 -5.55 4.68
CA VAL A 64 10.69 -5.34 5.69
C VAL A 64 11.53 -4.09 5.43
N ARG A 65 11.87 -3.84 4.17
CA ARG A 65 12.63 -2.65 3.74
C ARG A 65 11.92 -1.33 4.04
N GLY A 66 10.59 -1.34 4.20
CA GLY A 66 9.77 -0.17 4.49
C GLY A 66 9.39 -0.01 5.96
N HIS A 67 9.79 -0.93 6.86
CA HIS A 67 9.36 -0.89 8.26
C HIS A 67 9.81 0.38 8.97
N ALA A 68 11.10 0.72 8.89
CA ALA A 68 11.65 1.87 9.58
C ALA A 68 10.99 3.19 9.14
N GLN A 69 10.80 3.39 7.83
CA GLN A 69 10.16 4.60 7.31
C GLN A 69 8.66 4.67 7.68
N LEU A 70 7.93 3.55 7.69
CA LEU A 70 6.53 3.55 8.08
C LEU A 70 6.36 3.88 9.56
N LEU A 71 7.17 3.25 10.42
CA LEU A 71 7.19 3.54 11.86
C LEU A 71 7.56 5.00 12.14
N ALA A 72 8.57 5.54 11.45
CA ALA A 72 9.00 6.92 11.61
C ALA A 72 7.91 7.92 11.15
N ALA A 73 7.22 7.63 10.04
CA ALA A 73 6.10 8.45 9.57
C ALA A 73 4.97 8.51 10.60
N PHE A 74 4.54 7.36 11.15
CA PHE A 74 3.50 7.34 12.18
C PHE A 74 3.93 8.00 13.50
N ALA A 75 5.18 7.80 13.92
CA ALA A 75 5.72 8.47 15.10
C ALA A 75 5.73 9.99 14.93
N MET A 76 6.08 10.50 13.74
CA MET A 76 6.04 11.94 13.45
C MET A 76 4.60 12.48 13.36
N ILE A 77 3.68 11.72 12.75
CA ILE A 77 2.24 12.07 12.74
C ILE A 77 1.71 12.24 14.17
N GLU A 78 2.09 11.35 15.07
CA GLU A 78 1.72 11.45 16.48
C GLU A 78 2.38 12.65 17.18
N SER A 79 3.69 12.88 16.98
CA SER A 79 4.40 13.99 17.61
C SER A 79 3.88 15.37 17.17
N GLU A 80 3.40 15.48 15.93
CA GLU A 80 2.76 16.69 15.38
C GLU A 80 1.27 16.82 15.80
N GLY A 81 0.76 15.89 16.61
CA GLY A 81 -0.63 15.88 17.06
C GLY A 81 -1.65 15.57 15.95
N LEU A 82 -1.19 15.02 14.82
CA LEU A 82 -2.00 14.75 13.64
C LEU A 82 -2.63 13.36 13.64
N LEU A 83 -2.34 12.50 14.62
CA LEU A 83 -2.88 11.13 14.66
C LEU A 83 -4.42 11.07 14.63
N ARG A 84 -5.11 12.10 15.13
CA ARG A 84 -6.58 12.27 15.02
C ARG A 84 -7.14 12.23 13.59
N HIS A 85 -6.28 12.43 12.59
CA HIS A 85 -6.62 12.36 11.17
C HIS A 85 -6.64 10.92 10.64
N VAL A 86 -6.01 9.98 11.33
CA VAL A 86 -6.01 8.55 10.99
C VAL A 86 -7.19 7.90 11.71
N LYS A 87 -8.23 7.53 10.96
CA LYS A 87 -9.51 7.01 11.49
C LYS A 87 -9.70 5.53 11.20
N THR A 88 -9.28 5.06 10.03
CA THR A 88 -9.34 3.64 9.61
C THR A 88 -8.11 3.30 8.78
N CYS A 89 -7.77 2.02 8.73
CA CYS A 89 -6.77 1.45 7.83
C CYS A 89 -7.41 0.33 7.01
N ALA A 90 -7.57 0.53 5.70
CA ALA A 90 -8.21 -0.45 4.81
C ALA A 90 -7.26 -1.56 4.33
N GLY A 91 -6.04 -1.59 4.89
CA GLY A 91 -5.07 -2.66 4.71
C GLY A 91 -3.82 -2.22 3.94
N THR A 92 -2.86 -3.14 3.94
CA THR A 92 -1.50 -2.88 3.41
C THR A 92 -0.97 -4.00 2.51
N TRP A 93 -1.66 -5.14 2.48
CA TRP A 93 -1.21 -6.30 1.72
C TRP A 93 -2.37 -7.04 1.05
N ASN A 94 -2.49 -6.84 -0.26
CA ASN A 94 -3.50 -7.48 -1.08
C ASN A 94 -2.91 -7.85 -2.45
N LYS A 95 -2.68 -9.14 -2.66
CA LYS A 95 -2.04 -9.67 -3.86
C LYS A 95 -3.02 -9.69 -5.04
N ARG A 96 -3.17 -8.54 -5.68
CA ARG A 96 -4.06 -8.37 -6.84
C ARG A 96 -3.47 -7.47 -7.91
N LEU A 97 -4.07 -7.53 -9.10
CA LEU A 97 -3.90 -6.52 -10.14
C LEU A 97 -4.41 -5.16 -9.66
N ARG A 98 -3.80 -4.10 -10.19
CA ARG A 98 -4.23 -2.72 -9.96
C ARG A 98 -5.67 -2.53 -10.44
N LYS A 99 -6.40 -1.68 -9.72
CA LYS A 99 -7.77 -1.26 -10.07
C LYS A 99 -7.73 0.25 -10.34
N PRO A 100 -7.43 0.68 -11.57
CA PRO A 100 -7.53 2.09 -11.93
C PRO A 100 -8.91 2.65 -11.59
N THR A 101 -8.95 3.90 -11.15
CA THR A 101 -10.19 4.63 -10.81
C THR A 101 -11.07 4.87 -12.03
N SER A 102 -10.51 4.84 -13.24
CA SER A 102 -11.26 4.85 -14.51
C SER A 102 -12.15 3.60 -14.74
N GLY A 103 -12.02 2.57 -13.90
CA GLY A 103 -12.75 1.30 -14.06
C GLY A 103 -12.12 0.34 -15.08
N ALA A 104 -11.07 0.76 -15.79
CA ALA A 104 -10.38 -0.07 -16.76
C ALA A 104 -9.70 -1.31 -16.13
N THR A 105 -9.53 -2.37 -16.92
CA THR A 105 -8.70 -3.52 -16.54
C THR A 105 -7.22 -3.15 -16.64
N SER A 106 -6.46 -3.36 -15.55
CA SER A 106 -5.00 -3.23 -15.56
C SER A 106 -4.35 -4.60 -15.60
N LYS A 107 -3.24 -4.72 -16.34
CA LYS A 107 -2.38 -5.92 -16.36
C LYS A 107 -1.19 -5.81 -15.40
N LEU A 108 -1.11 -4.73 -14.63
CA LEU A 108 -0.01 -4.49 -13.68
C LEU A 108 -0.44 -4.88 -12.26
N PRO A 109 0.44 -5.52 -11.48
CA PRO A 109 0.26 -5.68 -10.03
C PRO A 109 0.01 -4.34 -9.33
N SER A 110 -0.80 -4.34 -8.27
CA SER A 110 -0.94 -3.21 -7.35
C SER A 110 0.27 -3.12 -6.41
N ASN A 111 0.62 -1.93 -5.92
CA ASN A 111 1.65 -1.77 -4.90
C ASN A 111 1.29 -2.41 -3.54
N HIS A 112 -0.01 -2.57 -3.26
CA HIS A 112 -0.50 -3.43 -2.18
C HIS A 112 -0.09 -4.90 -2.33
N ALA A 113 0.21 -5.40 -3.53
CA ALA A 113 0.65 -6.78 -3.70
C ALA A 113 2.06 -7.01 -3.13
N PHE A 114 2.88 -5.95 -3.07
CA PHE A 114 4.25 -5.99 -2.59
C PHE A 114 4.38 -5.56 -1.12
N GLY A 115 3.27 -5.18 -0.47
CA GLY A 115 3.28 -4.75 0.94
C GLY A 115 3.98 -3.41 1.15
N ILE A 116 3.98 -2.53 0.15
CA ILE A 116 4.64 -1.21 0.21
C ILE A 116 3.64 -0.05 0.18
N ALA A 117 2.36 -0.35 0.35
CA ALA A 117 1.30 0.63 0.33
C ALA A 117 0.37 0.48 1.55
N ILE A 118 -0.34 1.55 1.88
CA ILE A 118 -1.32 1.59 2.95
C ILE A 118 -2.47 2.51 2.51
N ASP A 119 -3.70 2.03 2.72
CA ASP A 119 -4.90 2.84 2.48
C ASP A 119 -5.45 3.31 3.84
N LEU A 120 -5.57 4.62 4.01
CA LEU A 120 -6.09 5.26 5.22
C LEU A 120 -7.42 5.94 4.91
N ASN A 121 -8.40 5.78 5.80
CA ASN A 121 -9.70 6.44 5.69
C ASN A 121 -10.41 6.22 4.34
N GLU A 122 -10.47 4.97 3.84
CA GLU A 122 -11.06 4.62 2.53
C GLU A 122 -12.50 5.17 2.34
N GLU A 123 -13.27 5.26 3.41
CA GLU A 123 -14.67 5.76 3.41
C GLU A 123 -14.78 7.28 3.65
N ASP A 124 -13.68 8.03 3.53
CA ASP A 124 -13.70 9.48 3.70
C ASP A 124 -14.63 10.18 2.70
N PRO A 125 -15.73 10.84 3.15
CA PRO A 125 -16.63 11.54 2.24
C PRO A 125 -15.98 12.75 1.56
N GLY A 126 -14.89 13.28 2.13
CA GLY A 126 -14.12 14.40 1.57
C GLY A 126 -13.08 13.98 0.54
N PHE A 127 -13.07 12.71 0.10
CA PHE A 127 -12.13 12.22 -0.92
C PHE A 127 -10.66 12.62 -0.61
N GLY A 128 -10.19 12.29 0.60
CA GLY A 128 -8.80 12.55 1.00
C GLY A 128 -8.61 13.71 1.97
N ASP A 129 -9.59 14.60 2.12
CA ASP A 129 -9.52 15.75 3.04
C ASP A 129 -9.10 15.35 4.46
N SER A 130 -9.55 14.18 4.92
CA SER A 130 -9.21 13.70 6.26
C SER A 130 -7.74 13.33 6.43
N VAL A 131 -7.08 12.84 5.38
CA VAL A 131 -5.68 12.38 5.39
C VAL A 131 -4.70 13.38 4.76
N ALA A 132 -5.19 14.41 4.07
CA ALA A 132 -4.36 15.48 3.52
C ALA A 132 -3.39 16.10 4.56
N PRO A 133 -3.77 16.29 5.84
CA PRO A 133 -2.84 16.81 6.85
C PRO A 133 -1.65 15.89 7.16
N VAL A 134 -1.78 14.57 6.97
CA VAL A 134 -0.67 13.62 7.21
C VAL A 134 0.17 13.35 5.98
N ALA A 135 -0.32 13.73 4.78
CA ALA A 135 0.35 13.44 3.53
C ALA A 135 1.78 14.02 3.43
N PRO A 136 2.06 15.28 3.83
CA PRO A 136 3.42 15.81 3.78
C PRO A 136 4.42 15.02 4.64
N ILE A 137 3.96 14.43 5.75
CA ILE A 137 4.80 13.59 6.61
C ILE A 137 5.15 12.30 5.87
N PHE A 138 4.16 11.60 5.32
CA PHE A 138 4.41 10.41 4.49
C PHE A 138 5.39 10.71 3.35
N GLU A 139 5.20 11.81 2.64
CA GLU A 139 6.08 12.22 1.54
C GLU A 139 7.52 12.49 2.01
N SER A 140 7.70 13.11 3.19
CA SER A 140 9.02 13.30 3.80
C SER A 140 9.74 11.98 4.11
N PHE A 141 8.98 10.89 4.31
CA PHE A 141 9.50 9.54 4.53
C PHE A 141 9.53 8.67 3.25
N GLY A 142 9.53 9.30 2.08
CA GLY A 142 9.74 8.61 0.80
C GLY A 142 8.50 7.92 0.23
N PHE A 143 7.32 8.23 0.76
CA PHE A 143 6.05 7.81 0.16
C PHE A 143 5.61 8.80 -0.94
N THR A 144 4.70 8.35 -1.79
CA THR A 144 3.86 9.20 -2.65
C THR A 144 2.45 9.15 -2.09
N TRP A 145 1.79 10.30 -2.03
CA TRP A 145 0.35 10.35 -1.75
C TRP A 145 -0.46 10.17 -3.03
N GLY A 146 -1.49 9.32 -2.96
CA GLY A 146 -2.30 8.93 -4.10
C GLY A 146 -3.27 9.98 -4.62
N GLU A 147 -3.37 11.16 -3.98
CA GLU A 147 -4.04 12.32 -4.58
C GLU A 147 -3.48 12.62 -5.99
N ALA A 148 -2.17 12.47 -6.17
CA ALA A 148 -1.48 12.64 -7.45
C ALA A 148 -1.98 11.71 -8.59
N PHE A 149 -2.69 10.64 -8.24
CA PHE A 149 -3.29 9.69 -9.19
C PHE A 149 -4.76 9.35 -8.86
N ASN A 150 -5.47 10.30 -8.25
CA ASN A 150 -6.90 10.24 -7.96
C ASN A 150 -7.29 9.03 -7.08
N ASP A 151 -6.45 8.71 -6.09
CA ASP A 151 -6.63 7.63 -5.10
C ASP A 151 -6.17 8.12 -3.71
N PRO A 152 -6.85 9.13 -3.13
CA PRO A 152 -6.29 9.94 -2.04
C PRO A 152 -6.29 9.25 -0.67
N MET A 153 -6.89 8.07 -0.52
CA MET A 153 -6.66 7.21 0.65
C MET A 153 -5.28 6.53 0.62
N HIS A 154 -4.64 6.48 -0.55
CA HIS A 154 -3.48 5.64 -0.81
C HIS A 154 -2.16 6.34 -0.48
N PHE A 155 -1.27 5.65 0.21
CA PHE A 155 0.13 6.03 0.38
C PHE A 155 1.01 4.86 -0.02
N GLU A 156 1.97 5.07 -0.91
CA GLU A 156 2.89 4.01 -1.38
C GLU A 156 4.35 4.45 -1.30
N ILE A 157 5.24 3.53 -0.97
CA ILE A 157 6.69 3.78 -1.00
C ILE A 157 7.10 4.07 -2.45
N ARG A 158 7.66 5.26 -2.66
CA ARG A 158 8.29 5.64 -3.93
C ARG A 158 9.76 5.24 -3.97
N GLN A 159 10.43 5.30 -2.82
CA GLN A 159 11.82 4.92 -2.63
C GLN A 159 12.05 4.43 -1.20
N PHE A 160 12.92 3.44 -1.04
CA PHE A 160 13.38 3.04 0.28
C PHE A 160 14.42 4.02 0.78
N LEU A 161 14.26 4.48 2.02
CA LEU A 161 15.25 5.32 2.68
C LEU A 161 16.37 4.48 3.32
N PRO A 162 17.60 5.00 3.43
CA PRO A 162 18.73 4.31 4.07
C PRO A 162 18.51 3.98 5.54
#